data_AF-A0A4V1CJL5-F1
#
_entry.id   AF-A0A4V1CJL5-F1
#
_cell.length_a   1.000
_cell.length_b   1.000
_cell.length_c   1.000
_cell.angle_alpha   90.00
_cell.angle_beta   90.00
_cell.angle_gamma   90.00
#
_symmetry.space_group_name_H-M   'P 1'
#
loop_
_entity.id
_entity.type
_entity.pdbx_description
1 polymer ?
#
loop_
_entity_poly.entity_id
_entity_poly.type
_entity_poly.pdbx_seq_one_letter_code
_entity_poly.pdbx_strand_id
1 'polypeptide(L)'
;MTGALVAAFSGDDSPTAGSTTATASTTGSAPTTTAAPAGPDCSMPIGNQDSGTGAIAAFEHAYYVQRSGAAAHALISPEAPPTAPFTVVANLDAGIATVAAGTTYCLDIDPLRPGVFTLTLTESGPNGPGVQYRQRITTTTVDGRYVIASIDPA
;
A
#
# COMPACT_ATOMS: atom_id res chain seq x y z
N MET A 1 -54.92 1.03 -36.46
CA MET A 1 -54.74 2.44 -36.87
C MET A 1 -53.23 2.67 -36.81
N THR A 2 -52.47 2.35 -37.86
CA THR A 2 -52.30 3.13 -39.10
C THR A 2 -51.76 4.54 -38.81
N GLY A 3 -50.55 4.83 -39.30
CA GLY A 3 -50.08 6.21 -39.46
C GLY A 3 -48.59 6.42 -39.19
N ALA A 4 -47.77 6.30 -40.22
CA ALA A 4 -46.39 6.75 -40.26
C ALA A 4 -46.30 8.26 -40.54
N LEU A 5 -45.17 8.90 -40.18
CA LEU A 5 -44.63 10.02 -40.96
C LEU A 5 -43.10 10.07 -40.86
N VAL A 6 -42.46 10.25 -42.02
CA VAL A 6 -41.02 10.37 -42.27
C VAL A 6 -40.65 11.86 -42.33
N ALA A 7 -39.45 12.23 -41.89
CA ALA A 7 -38.69 13.30 -42.54
C ALA A 7 -37.19 13.15 -42.24
N ALA A 8 -36.38 13.13 -43.31
CA ALA A 8 -34.94 13.37 -43.28
C ALA A 8 -34.69 14.72 -43.94
N PHE A 9 -33.76 15.52 -43.40
CA PHE A 9 -33.14 16.63 -44.10
C PHE A 9 -31.75 16.91 -43.51
N SER A 10 -30.74 16.90 -44.39
CA SER A 10 -29.37 17.34 -44.13
C SER A 10 -29.33 18.86 -44.00
N GLY A 11 -28.55 19.37 -43.06
CA GLY A 11 -28.22 20.78 -42.91
C GLY A 11 -26.88 20.94 -42.19
N ASP A 12 -25.90 21.47 -42.90
CA ASP A 12 -24.58 21.91 -42.44
C ASP A 12 -24.75 23.26 -41.73
N ASP A 13 -24.31 23.39 -40.48
CA ASP A 13 -23.88 24.68 -39.89
C ASP A 13 -23.12 24.42 -38.56
N SER A 14 -21.86 24.83 -38.51
CA SER A 14 -21.11 24.98 -37.26
C SER A 14 -21.33 26.37 -36.69
N PRO A 15 -21.62 26.48 -35.39
CA PRO A 15 -21.06 27.58 -34.62
C PRO A 15 -20.38 27.17 -33.31
N THR A 16 -19.41 28.00 -32.97
CA THR A 16 -18.37 27.95 -31.93
C THR A 16 -18.87 28.03 -30.47
N ALA A 17 -18.10 27.34 -29.61
CA ALA A 17 -17.83 27.56 -28.16
C ALA A 17 -18.92 27.37 -27.08
N GLY A 18 -18.62 26.41 -26.20
CA GLY A 18 -18.52 26.66 -24.75
C GLY A 18 -19.70 26.23 -23.90
N SER A 19 -19.57 25.10 -23.20
CA SER A 19 -19.72 25.05 -21.74
C SER A 19 -19.37 23.67 -21.18
N THR A 20 -18.46 23.71 -20.22
CA THR A 20 -17.94 22.66 -19.38
C THR A 20 -19.03 21.98 -18.55
N THR A 21 -19.06 20.65 -18.52
CA THR A 21 -19.55 19.91 -17.35
C THR A 21 -18.40 19.07 -16.82
N ALA A 22 -17.74 19.60 -15.79
CA ALA A 22 -16.83 18.86 -14.93
C ALA A 22 -17.67 18.10 -13.90
N THR A 23 -17.45 16.79 -13.78
CA THR A 23 -17.67 15.89 -12.62
C THR A 23 -17.18 14.52 -13.10
N ALA A 24 -16.29 13.78 -12.44
CA ALA A 24 -16.03 13.68 -11.02
C ALA A 24 -14.54 13.52 -10.71
N SER A 25 -14.14 14.14 -9.60
CA SER A 25 -12.99 13.72 -8.82
C SER A 25 -13.24 12.32 -8.24
N THR A 26 -12.25 11.43 -8.34
CA THR A 26 -11.96 10.51 -7.24
C THR A 26 -10.47 10.20 -7.23
N THR A 27 -9.80 10.82 -6.27
CA THR A 27 -8.44 10.54 -5.85
C THR A 27 -8.34 9.10 -5.37
N GLY A 28 -7.60 8.28 -6.08
CA GLY A 28 -6.91 7.12 -5.52
C GLY A 28 -5.44 7.31 -5.82
N SER A 29 -4.67 7.89 -4.89
CA SER A 29 -3.21 7.80 -4.98
C SER A 29 -2.86 6.33 -4.73
N ALA A 30 -2.77 5.56 -5.81
CA ALA A 30 -2.14 4.26 -5.78
C ALA A 30 -0.67 4.47 -5.39
N PRO A 31 -0.09 3.63 -4.51
CA PRO A 31 1.36 3.62 -4.34
C PRO A 31 2.01 3.42 -5.71
N THR A 32 3.11 4.14 -5.97
CA THR A 32 3.87 4.06 -7.22
C THR A 32 4.54 2.69 -7.33
N THR A 33 3.82 1.72 -7.88
CA THR A 33 4.33 0.37 -8.15
C THR A 33 5.32 0.41 -9.32
N THR A 34 6.61 0.18 -9.05
CA THR A 34 7.62 -0.06 -10.09
C THR A 34 8.06 -1.51 -10.03
N ALA A 35 8.07 -2.22 -11.16
CA ALA A 35 8.66 -3.55 -11.22
C ALA A 35 10.19 -3.41 -11.12
N ALA A 36 10.78 -3.98 -10.06
CA ALA A 36 12.22 -3.96 -9.85
C ALA A 36 12.68 -5.34 -9.34
N PRO A 37 13.82 -5.86 -9.83
CA PRO A 37 14.39 -7.08 -9.28
C PRO A 37 14.81 -6.87 -7.82
N ALA A 38 14.55 -7.86 -6.97
CA ALA A 38 15.17 -7.94 -5.66
C ALA A 38 16.70 -7.88 -5.83
N GLY A 39 17.35 -6.88 -5.22
CA GLY A 39 18.81 -6.77 -5.24
C GLY A 39 19.48 -7.96 -4.53
N PRO A 40 20.78 -8.20 -4.77
CA PRO A 40 21.55 -9.29 -4.16
C PRO A 40 21.62 -9.22 -2.62
N ASP A 41 21.27 -8.08 -2.01
CA ASP A 41 21.26 -7.83 -0.57
C ASP A 41 19.88 -8.08 0.09
N CYS A 42 19.09 -9.01 -0.46
CA CYS A 42 17.77 -9.33 0.04
C CYS A 42 17.81 -9.89 1.48
N SER A 43 17.57 -9.02 2.46
CA SER A 43 17.47 -9.39 3.86
C SER A 43 16.00 -9.51 4.28
N MET A 44 15.65 -10.66 4.88
CA MET A 44 14.35 -10.96 5.49
C MET A 44 14.49 -11.10 7.02
N PRO A 45 14.86 -10.03 7.74
CA PRO A 45 15.04 -10.12 9.18
C PRO A 45 13.72 -10.44 9.89
N ILE A 46 13.78 -11.32 10.90
CA ILE A 46 12.62 -11.62 11.77
C ILE A 46 12.17 -10.37 12.54
N GLY A 47 13.11 -9.50 12.91
CA GLY A 47 12.84 -8.30 13.70
C GLY A 47 12.57 -8.57 15.19
N ASN A 48 12.39 -7.50 15.95
CA ASN A 48 12.04 -7.48 17.38
C ASN A 48 11.55 -6.07 17.76
N GLN A 49 11.09 -5.84 18.99
CA GLN A 49 10.63 -4.50 19.41
C GLN A 49 11.69 -3.70 20.18
N ASP A 50 12.98 -3.99 19.97
CA ASP A 50 14.09 -3.34 20.68
C ASP A 50 14.61 -2.09 19.94
N SER A 51 14.19 -1.90 18.68
CA SER A 51 14.47 -0.70 17.87
C SER A 51 13.35 -0.43 16.86
N GLY A 52 13.32 0.77 16.29
CA GLY A 52 12.35 1.11 15.23
C GLY A 52 12.50 0.24 13.97
N THR A 53 13.73 0.00 13.52
CA THR A 53 14.01 -0.89 12.38
C THR A 53 13.64 -2.34 12.71
N GLY A 54 13.87 -2.78 13.95
CA GLY A 54 13.45 -4.09 14.42
C GLY A 54 11.93 -4.26 14.39
N ALA A 55 11.17 -3.23 14.81
CA ALA A 55 9.71 -3.29 14.85
C ALA A 55 9.11 -3.33 13.45
N ILE A 56 9.70 -2.58 12.51
CA ILE A 56 9.35 -2.64 11.08
C ILE A 56 9.61 -4.05 10.54
N ALA A 57 10.81 -4.60 10.75
CA ALA A 57 11.14 -5.95 10.33
C ALA A 57 10.18 -7.02 10.92
N ALA A 58 9.80 -6.88 12.19
CA ALA A 58 8.87 -7.77 12.86
C ALA A 58 7.46 -7.72 12.24
N PHE A 59 7.01 -6.52 11.85
CA PHE A 59 5.72 -6.33 11.21
C PHE A 59 5.69 -7.01 9.84
N GLU A 60 6.72 -6.76 9.02
CA GLU A 60 6.82 -7.38 7.69
C GLU A 60 7.00 -8.90 7.78
N HIS A 61 7.76 -9.40 8.75
CA HIS A 61 7.87 -10.84 8.99
C HIS A 61 6.54 -11.47 9.42
N ALA A 62 5.76 -10.80 10.28
CA ALA A 62 4.43 -11.25 10.64
C ALA A 62 3.47 -11.29 9.43
N TYR A 63 3.61 -10.33 8.52
CA TYR A 63 2.81 -10.23 7.30
C TYR A 63 3.18 -11.29 6.24
N TYR A 64 4.45 -11.39 5.86
CA TYR A 64 4.89 -12.25 4.75
C TYR A 64 5.23 -13.69 5.16
N VAL A 65 5.78 -13.89 6.36
CA VAL A 65 6.26 -15.22 6.80
C VAL A 65 5.23 -15.90 7.70
N GLN A 66 4.81 -15.23 8.78
CA GLN A 66 3.79 -15.81 9.68
C GLN A 66 2.40 -15.79 9.06
N ARG A 67 2.18 -14.89 8.08
CA ARG A 67 0.90 -14.70 7.38
C ARG A 67 -0.26 -14.52 8.36
N SER A 68 -0.06 -13.67 9.37
CA SER A 68 -1.05 -13.41 10.42
C SER A 68 -1.28 -11.91 10.62
N GLY A 69 -2.48 -11.43 10.28
CA GLY A 69 -2.89 -10.06 10.55
C GLY A 69 -2.93 -9.74 12.04
N ALA A 70 -3.25 -10.72 12.90
CA ALA A 70 -3.22 -10.54 14.35
C ALA A 70 -1.80 -10.32 14.88
N ALA A 71 -0.82 -11.09 14.40
CA ALA A 71 0.58 -10.91 14.80
C ALA A 71 1.15 -9.57 14.30
N ALA A 72 0.82 -9.17 13.07
CA ALA A 72 1.19 -7.86 12.53
C ALA A 72 0.53 -6.73 13.33
N HIS A 73 -0.75 -6.86 13.66
CA HIS A 73 -1.48 -5.86 14.44
C HIS A 73 -0.94 -5.68 15.86
N ALA A 74 -0.41 -6.73 16.48
CA ALA A 74 0.19 -6.66 17.82
C ALA A 74 1.42 -5.74 17.89
N LEU A 75 2.01 -5.37 16.74
CA LEU A 75 3.16 -4.47 16.63
C LEU A 75 2.76 -3.01 16.37
N ILE A 76 1.46 -2.73 16.26
CA ILE A 76 0.93 -1.39 16.00
C ILE A 76 0.69 -0.67 17.31
N SER A 77 0.99 0.63 17.32
CA SER A 77 0.73 1.51 18.45
C SER A 77 -0.78 1.58 18.74
N PRO A 78 -1.21 1.49 20.01
CA PRO A 78 -2.61 1.74 20.38
C PRO A 78 -3.07 3.17 20.07
N GLU A 79 -2.12 4.11 19.91
CA GLU A 79 -2.38 5.51 19.54
C GLU A 79 -2.43 5.74 18.02
N ALA A 80 -2.25 4.69 17.20
CA ALA A 80 -2.35 4.80 15.75
C ALA A 80 -3.81 5.14 15.34
N PRO A 81 -4.02 5.89 14.23
CA PRO A 81 -5.36 6.28 13.82
C PRO A 81 -6.28 5.07 13.61
N PRO A 82 -7.45 4.98 14.28
CA PRO A 82 -8.31 3.79 14.22
C PRO A 82 -8.99 3.59 12.85
N THR A 83 -8.93 4.61 11.99
CA THR A 83 -9.45 4.56 10.61
C THR A 83 -8.37 4.19 9.59
N ALA A 84 -7.11 4.09 9.99
CA ALA A 84 -6.05 3.70 9.08
C ALA A 84 -6.17 2.20 8.72
N PRO A 85 -5.93 1.81 7.46
CA PRO A 85 -6.18 0.44 7.03
C PRO A 85 -5.34 -0.60 7.80
N PHE A 86 -4.11 -0.25 8.18
CA PHE A 86 -3.20 -1.14 8.91
C PHE A 86 -3.65 -1.40 10.36
N THR A 87 -4.52 -0.57 10.97
CA THR A 87 -4.99 -0.75 12.36
C THR A 87 -6.19 -1.70 12.48
N VAL A 88 -6.60 -2.35 11.39
CA VAL A 88 -7.71 -3.31 11.38
C VAL A 88 -7.20 -4.69 10.98
N VAL A 89 -7.28 -5.66 11.89
CA VAL A 89 -6.80 -7.05 11.66
C VAL A 89 -7.35 -7.64 10.37
N ALA A 90 -8.65 -7.48 10.11
CA ALA A 90 -9.28 -8.00 8.89
C ALA A 90 -8.71 -7.39 7.60
N ASN A 91 -8.27 -6.14 7.61
CA ASN A 91 -7.62 -5.52 6.45
C ASN A 91 -6.20 -6.08 6.24
N LEU A 92 -5.47 -6.33 7.33
CA LEU A 92 -4.17 -6.99 7.26
C LEU A 92 -4.31 -8.41 6.70
N ASP A 93 -5.27 -9.20 7.20
CA ASP A 93 -5.53 -10.55 6.69
C ASP A 93 -5.96 -10.53 5.20
N ALA A 94 -6.80 -9.56 4.81
CA ALA A 94 -7.19 -9.38 3.41
C ALA A 94 -6.00 -9.04 2.52
N GLY A 95 -5.10 -8.18 2.99
CA GLY A 95 -3.85 -7.88 2.31
C GLY A 95 -2.94 -9.10 2.19
N ILE A 96 -2.76 -9.87 3.28
CA ILE A 96 -1.95 -11.09 3.28
C ILE A 96 -2.50 -12.10 2.26
N ALA A 97 -3.82 -12.19 2.11
CA ALA A 97 -4.46 -13.09 1.14
C ALA A 97 -4.16 -12.73 -0.33
N THR A 98 -3.78 -11.49 -0.64
CA THR A 98 -3.37 -11.10 -2.00
C THR A 98 -1.94 -11.55 -2.34
N VAL A 99 -1.11 -11.79 -1.31
CA VAL A 99 0.27 -12.26 -1.49
C VAL A 99 0.28 -13.74 -1.81
N ALA A 100 0.72 -14.09 -3.02
CA ALA A 100 0.83 -15.47 -3.47
C ALA A 100 1.73 -16.32 -2.56
N ALA A 101 1.42 -17.62 -2.46
CA ALA A 101 2.28 -18.56 -1.75
C ALA A 101 3.64 -18.67 -2.46
N GLY A 102 4.72 -18.69 -1.68
CA GLY A 102 6.09 -18.70 -2.22
C GLY A 102 6.62 -17.32 -2.64
N THR A 103 5.85 -16.25 -2.43
CA THR A 103 6.40 -14.89 -2.54
C THR A 103 7.49 -14.68 -1.50
N THR A 104 8.66 -14.29 -1.98
CA THR A 104 9.76 -13.76 -1.17
C THR A 104 9.66 -12.24 -1.09
N TYR A 105 10.21 -11.64 -0.04
CA TYR A 105 10.22 -10.19 0.13
C TYR A 105 11.60 -9.71 0.57
N CYS A 106 11.97 -8.48 0.23
CA CYS A 106 13.23 -7.87 0.67
C CYS A 106 12.94 -6.51 1.26
N LEU A 107 13.57 -6.21 2.39
CA LEU A 107 13.44 -4.91 3.06
C LEU A 107 14.73 -4.10 2.90
N ASP A 108 14.57 -2.83 2.56
CA ASP A 108 15.59 -1.80 2.63
C ASP A 108 15.04 -0.65 3.49
N ILE A 109 15.60 -0.47 4.69
CA ILE A 109 15.06 0.43 5.72
C ILE A 109 16.09 1.51 6.03
N ASP A 110 15.81 2.72 5.56
CA ASP A 110 16.66 3.89 5.76
C ASP A 110 16.08 4.83 6.83
N PRO A 111 16.83 5.16 7.91
CA PRO A 111 16.40 6.17 8.86
C PRO A 111 16.45 7.56 8.23
N LEU A 112 15.32 8.27 8.21
CA LEU A 112 15.26 9.67 7.79
C LEU A 112 15.59 10.62 8.94
N ARG A 113 14.95 10.38 10.09
CA ARG A 113 15.05 11.14 11.35
C ARG A 113 14.71 10.19 12.50
N PRO A 114 14.97 10.55 13.78
CA PRO A 114 14.60 9.70 14.90
C PRO A 114 13.13 9.27 14.84
N GLY A 115 12.88 7.96 14.81
CA GLY A 115 11.55 7.37 14.76
C GLY A 115 10.86 7.38 13.39
N VAL A 116 11.49 7.89 12.32
CA VAL A 116 10.92 7.95 10.97
C VAL A 116 11.86 7.31 9.96
N PHE A 117 11.33 6.39 9.16
CA PHE A 117 12.08 5.57 8.23
C PHE A 117 11.45 5.60 6.83
N THR A 118 12.27 5.48 5.81
CA THR A 118 11.83 5.04 4.48
C THR A 118 11.99 3.53 4.42
N LEU A 119 10.95 2.82 4.02
CA LEU A 119 10.99 1.40 3.69
C LEU A 119 10.83 1.26 2.18
N THR A 120 11.79 0.61 1.53
CA THR A 120 11.57 -0.01 0.21
C THR A 120 11.36 -1.50 0.42
N LEU A 121 10.15 -1.98 0.11
CA LEU A 121 9.80 -3.39 0.16
C LEU A 121 9.69 -3.92 -1.26
N THR A 122 10.44 -4.97 -1.59
CA THR A 122 10.36 -5.62 -2.91
C THR A 122 9.83 -7.02 -2.75
N GLU A 123 8.65 -7.29 -3.29
CA GLU A 123 8.12 -8.64 -3.42
C GLU A 123 8.73 -9.32 -4.66
N SER A 124 8.99 -10.61 -4.58
CA SER A 124 9.41 -11.44 -5.70
C SER A 124 8.64 -12.75 -5.67
N GLY A 125 7.76 -12.92 -6.66
CA GLY A 125 6.94 -14.11 -6.82
C GLY A 125 7.67 -15.23 -7.55
N PRO A 126 7.09 -16.44 -7.61
CA PRO A 126 7.70 -17.59 -8.28
C PRO A 126 7.90 -17.40 -9.80
N ASN A 127 7.22 -16.43 -10.43
CA ASN A 127 7.28 -16.17 -11.87
C ASN A 127 8.20 -15.00 -12.27
N GLY A 128 8.94 -14.40 -11.33
CA GLY A 128 9.83 -13.28 -11.59
C GLY A 128 9.73 -12.16 -10.56
N PRO A 129 10.48 -11.06 -10.76
CA PRO A 129 10.49 -9.95 -9.81
C PRO A 129 9.10 -9.32 -9.73
N GLY A 130 8.61 -9.15 -8.52
CA GLY A 130 7.25 -8.74 -8.22
C GLY A 130 7.11 -7.22 -8.14
N VAL A 131 6.34 -6.76 -7.15
CA VAL A 131 6.00 -5.35 -6.94
C VAL A 131 6.98 -4.73 -5.94
N GLN A 132 7.45 -3.52 -6.22
CA GLN A 132 8.14 -2.70 -5.23
C GLN A 132 7.19 -1.66 -4.62
N TYR A 133 7.21 -1.57 -3.30
CA TYR A 133 6.51 -0.58 -2.49
C TYR A 133 7.52 0.35 -1.82
N ARG A 134 7.19 1.64 -1.78
CA ARG A 134 7.93 2.64 -1.01
C ARG A 134 7.00 3.27 0.00
N GLN A 135 7.40 3.20 1.26
CA GLN A 135 6.59 3.64 2.38
C GLN A 135 7.44 4.49 3.33
N ARG A 136 6.79 5.45 3.98
CA ARG A 136 7.33 6.14 5.14
C ARG A 136 6.68 5.55 6.37
N ILE A 137 7.51 5.04 7.28
CA ILE A 137 7.05 4.42 8.52
C ILE A 137 7.49 5.25 9.71
N THR A 138 6.54 5.57 10.59
CA THR A 138 6.82 6.19 11.89
C THR A 138 6.71 5.13 12.97
N THR A 139 7.72 5.04 13.84
CA THR A 139 7.70 4.21 15.05
C THR A 139 7.71 5.07 16.29
N THR A 140 7.06 4.62 17.35
CA THR A 140 7.11 5.21 18.69
C THR A 140 7.45 4.14 19.72
N THR A 141 7.65 4.54 20.98
CA THR A 141 7.87 3.62 22.09
C THR A 141 6.65 3.62 23.02
N VAL A 142 6.12 2.43 23.29
CA VAL A 142 5.04 2.19 24.26
C VAL A 142 5.52 1.11 25.21
N ASP A 143 5.45 1.35 26.52
CA ASP A 143 5.92 0.42 27.57
C ASP A 143 7.35 -0.11 27.35
N GLY A 144 8.24 0.75 26.84
CA GLY A 144 9.64 0.41 26.57
C GLY A 144 9.86 -0.44 25.32
N ARG A 145 8.83 -0.66 24.49
CA ARG A 145 8.89 -1.41 23.22
C ARG A 145 8.62 -0.50 22.03
N TYR A 146 9.36 -0.69 20.94
CA TYR A 146 9.07 0.01 19.69
C TYR A 146 7.85 -0.60 18.99
N VAL A 147 6.95 0.27 18.52
CA VAL A 147 5.71 -0.07 17.80
C VAL A 147 5.50 0.89 16.63
N ILE A 148 4.72 0.46 15.64
CA ILE A 148 4.42 1.25 14.43
C ILE A 148 3.28 2.22 14.71
N ALA A 149 3.52 3.52 14.50
CA ALA A 149 2.53 4.58 14.69
C ALA A 149 1.87 5.01 13.37
N SER A 150 2.60 4.99 12.25
CA SER A 150 2.04 5.28 10.92
C SER A 150 2.76 4.51 9.82
N ILE A 151 2.02 4.18 8.76
CA ILE A 151 2.54 3.66 7.50
C ILE A 151 1.88 4.47 6.39
N ASP A 152 2.67 5.27 5.69
CA ASP A 152 2.20 6.18 4.64
C ASP A 152 2.94 5.87 3.33
N PRO A 153 2.36 6.13 2.15
CA PRO A 153 3.12 6.14 0.90
C PRO A 153 4.27 7.15 0.99
N ALA A 154 5.45 6.78 0.48
CA ALA A 154 6.61 7.67 0.38
C ALA A 154 6.62 8.47 -0.92
#